data_AF-A0AAE0PQ26-F1
#
_entry.id   AF-A0AAE0PQ26-F1
#
_cell.length_a   1.000
_cell.length_b   1.000
_cell.length_c   1.000
_cell.angle_alpha   90.00
_cell.angle_beta   90.00
_cell.angle_gamma   90.00
#
_symmetry.space_group_name_H-M   'P 1'
#
loop_
_entity.id
_entity.type
_entity.pdbx_description
1 polymer ?
#
loop_
_entity_poly.entity_id
_entity_poly.type
_entity_poly.pdbx_seq_one_letter_code
_entity_poly.pdbx_strand_id
1 'polypeptide(L)'
;MSMASSNRSSLGGAKTRKSGEEITNKTRGDVRYKYTHDGLTYLSWCSTTSKFEQVPSSSSPIVTMKVLAPLVLASAASAHTIFSSLEVGGVNQGLGQGVRVPTYNGPIEDVTSASIACNGSPNTVGSTSKVITVQAGSNVTAIWRYMLSTTGDSPADVMDSTHKGPTIAYLKKVDNAATDSGVGNGWFKIQQDGMDANGVWGTERVINGKGRQSIKIPECIAPGQYLLRAEMIALHAAGNYPGAQFYMECAQLNVVGGTGAKTPSTVSFPGAYAGSDPGVNINIYWPPVTSYTVPGPSVFTC
;
A
#
# COMPACT_ATOMS: atom_id res chain seq x y z
N MET A 1 -50.95 -26.58 -77.47
CA MET A 1 -51.44 -25.34 -76.80
C MET A 1 -50.94 -25.36 -75.36
N SER A 2 -50.22 -24.38 -74.81
CA SER A 2 -49.50 -23.24 -75.40
C SER A 2 -48.29 -22.90 -74.49
N MET A 3 -47.30 -22.14 -74.98
CA MET A 3 -46.02 -21.84 -74.31
C MET A 3 -45.97 -20.52 -73.51
N ALA A 4 -44.81 -20.28 -72.86
CA ALA A 4 -44.19 -18.99 -72.44
C ALA A 4 -44.54 -18.46 -71.02
N SER A 5 -43.69 -17.74 -70.26
CA SER A 5 -42.21 -17.44 -70.25
C SER A 5 -41.87 -16.58 -69.00
N SER A 6 -40.63 -16.37 -68.48
CA SER A 6 -39.34 -17.11 -68.50
C SER A 6 -38.33 -16.52 -67.48
N ASN A 7 -37.26 -17.27 -67.17
CA ASN A 7 -35.93 -16.89 -66.62
C ASN A 7 -35.70 -16.20 -65.25
N ARG A 8 -34.68 -16.74 -64.54
CA ARG A 8 -33.90 -16.13 -63.44
C ARG A 8 -32.84 -15.15 -63.96
N SER A 9 -32.42 -14.20 -63.12
CA SER A 9 -30.99 -13.85 -62.96
C SER A 9 -30.76 -13.10 -61.64
N SER A 10 -29.54 -13.17 -61.10
CA SER A 10 -29.15 -12.55 -59.82
C SER A 10 -28.42 -11.22 -60.02
N LEU A 11 -28.86 -10.17 -59.31
CA LEU A 11 -28.10 -8.94 -59.08
C LEU A 11 -27.25 -9.10 -57.80
N GLY A 12 -26.09 -8.47 -57.61
CA GLY A 12 -25.59 -7.23 -58.22
C GLY A 12 -25.48 -6.19 -57.11
N GLY A 13 -24.26 -5.86 -56.67
CA GLY A 13 -24.02 -5.11 -55.42
C GLY A 13 -24.15 -3.58 -55.53
N ALA A 14 -24.17 -2.90 -54.38
CA ALA A 14 -24.08 -1.44 -54.29
C ALA A 14 -23.34 -0.96 -53.03
N LYS A 15 -22.53 0.09 -53.18
CA LYS A 15 -21.89 0.83 -52.08
C LYS A 15 -22.91 1.75 -51.41
N THR A 16 -22.93 1.82 -50.08
CA THR A 16 -23.63 2.89 -49.35
C THR A 16 -22.65 3.94 -48.84
N ARG A 17 -22.71 5.15 -49.42
CA ARG A 17 -22.08 6.35 -48.84
C ARG A 17 -22.78 6.69 -47.53
N LYS A 18 -22.03 6.88 -46.44
CA LYS A 18 -22.53 7.65 -45.28
C LYS A 18 -22.22 9.12 -45.51
N SER A 19 -23.25 9.96 -45.56
CA SER A 19 -23.12 11.42 -45.56
C SER A 19 -22.94 11.91 -44.13
N GLY A 20 -21.78 12.47 -43.83
CA GLY A 20 -21.56 13.31 -42.65
C GLY A 20 -21.66 14.78 -43.04
N GLU A 21 -22.41 15.57 -42.29
CA GLU A 21 -22.58 17.01 -42.50
C GLU A 21 -21.57 17.77 -41.65
N GLU A 22 -20.80 18.67 -42.26
CA GLU A 22 -19.73 19.41 -41.61
C GLU A 22 -20.24 20.76 -41.06
N ILE A 23 -20.30 20.89 -39.74
CA ILE A 23 -20.66 22.15 -39.07
C ILE A 23 -19.38 22.80 -38.54
N THR A 24 -18.82 23.72 -39.31
CA THR A 24 -17.66 24.53 -38.89
C THR A 24 -18.09 25.73 -38.04
N ASN A 25 -17.46 25.94 -36.89
CA ASN A 25 -17.59 27.18 -36.11
C ASN A 25 -16.21 27.85 -36.01
N LYS A 26 -16.07 29.05 -36.59
CA LYS A 26 -14.80 29.51 -37.19
C LYS A 26 -13.87 30.27 -36.23
N THR A 27 -13.79 29.88 -34.96
CA THR A 27 -13.02 30.63 -33.93
C THR A 27 -12.17 29.80 -32.96
N ARG A 28 -12.29 28.46 -32.93
CA ARG A 28 -11.28 27.54 -32.35
C ARG A 28 -11.20 26.29 -33.23
N GLY A 29 -9.99 25.73 -33.38
CA GLY A 29 -9.69 24.62 -34.30
C GLY A 29 -10.21 23.24 -33.86
N ASP A 30 -11.35 23.18 -33.18
CA ASP A 30 -11.92 21.96 -32.63
C ASP A 30 -12.91 21.32 -33.64
N VAL A 31 -12.52 20.19 -34.24
CA VAL A 31 -13.42 19.43 -35.11
C VAL A 31 -14.30 18.51 -34.27
N ARG A 32 -15.63 18.67 -34.37
CA ARG A 32 -16.60 17.82 -33.68
C ARG A 32 -17.18 16.78 -34.62
N TYR A 33 -17.07 15.52 -34.25
CA TYR A 33 -17.76 14.43 -34.93
C TYR A 33 -18.98 13.99 -34.12
N LYS A 34 -20.14 14.00 -34.77
CA LYS A 34 -21.41 13.48 -34.24
C LYS A 34 -21.72 12.15 -34.94
N TYR A 35 -21.93 11.10 -34.18
CA TYR A 35 -22.33 9.80 -34.71
C TYR A 35 -23.36 9.13 -33.81
N THR A 36 -24.18 8.30 -34.45
CA THR A 36 -25.32 7.62 -33.83
C THR A 36 -25.12 6.12 -33.95
N HIS A 37 -25.27 5.40 -32.84
CA HIS A 37 -25.28 3.93 -32.80
C HIS A 37 -26.38 3.52 -31.83
N ASP A 38 -27.23 2.59 -32.27
CA ASP A 38 -28.33 1.98 -31.52
C ASP A 38 -29.22 3.02 -30.80
N GLY A 39 -29.61 4.04 -31.56
CA GLY A 39 -30.52 5.11 -31.11
C GLY A 39 -29.90 6.21 -30.24
N LEU A 40 -28.67 6.02 -29.74
CA LEU A 40 -27.98 6.99 -28.90
C LEU A 40 -26.97 7.82 -29.71
N THR A 41 -26.89 9.11 -29.39
CA THR A 41 -26.06 10.10 -30.09
C THR A 41 -24.88 10.51 -29.21
N TYR A 42 -23.66 10.39 -29.74
CA TYR A 42 -22.43 10.72 -29.02
C TYR A 42 -21.70 11.90 -29.66
N LEU A 43 -20.93 12.61 -28.84
CA LEU A 43 -20.03 13.70 -29.26
C LEU A 43 -18.61 13.37 -28.80
N SER A 44 -17.67 13.34 -29.74
CA SER A 44 -16.25 13.09 -29.47
C SER A 44 -15.42 14.34 -29.77
N TRP A 45 -14.39 14.57 -28.95
CA TRP A 45 -13.41 15.64 -29.11
C TRP A 45 -12.07 15.05 -29.56
N CYS A 46 -11.36 15.73 -30.45
CA CYS A 46 -10.01 15.38 -30.87
C CYS A 46 -9.18 16.65 -31.08
N SER A 47 -8.09 16.82 -30.33
CA SER A 47 -7.15 17.93 -30.48
C SER A 47 -5.91 17.50 -31.27
N THR A 48 -5.68 18.11 -32.43
CA THR A 48 -4.60 17.71 -33.35
C THR A 48 -3.35 18.57 -33.19
N THR A 49 -2.29 18.01 -32.60
CA THR A 49 -0.93 18.57 -32.70
C THR A 49 0.15 17.49 -32.88
N SER A 50 0.34 17.04 -34.13
CA SER A 50 1.61 16.46 -34.59
C SER A 50 1.68 16.52 -36.12
N LYS A 51 2.81 16.99 -36.67
CA LYS A 51 3.06 16.99 -38.11
C LYS A 51 3.44 15.58 -38.57
N PHE A 52 2.90 15.13 -39.70
CA PHE A 52 3.37 13.94 -40.39
C PHE A 52 4.27 14.32 -41.56
N GLU A 53 5.45 13.72 -41.61
CA GLU A 53 6.43 13.83 -42.70
C GLU A 53 6.16 12.71 -43.72
N GLN A 54 6.26 13.00 -45.03
CA GLN A 54 5.96 12.01 -46.07
C GLN A 54 7.15 11.09 -46.34
N VAL A 55 6.90 9.78 -46.40
CA VAL A 55 7.87 8.76 -46.87
C VAL A 55 7.38 8.17 -48.20
N PRO A 56 8.24 7.95 -49.21
CA PRO A 56 7.78 7.51 -50.54
C PRO A 56 7.32 6.04 -50.56
N SER A 57 6.37 5.75 -51.45
CA SER A 57 5.84 4.40 -51.65
C SER A 57 6.79 3.50 -52.45
N SER A 58 7.16 2.34 -51.90
CA SER A 58 7.68 1.21 -52.67
C SER A 58 6.71 0.03 -52.59
N SER A 59 6.39 -0.56 -53.74
CA SER A 59 5.43 -1.66 -53.87
C SER A 59 6.09 -3.00 -53.53
N SER A 60 5.44 -3.78 -52.68
CA SER A 60 5.79 -5.17 -52.36
C SER A 60 4.53 -5.94 -51.92
N PRO A 61 4.48 -7.28 -52.09
CA PRO A 61 3.24 -8.03 -52.03
C PRO A 61 2.64 -8.09 -50.62
N ILE A 62 1.31 -8.06 -50.55
CA ILE A 62 0.54 -8.10 -49.30
C ILE A 62 0.65 -9.50 -48.68
N VAL A 63 1.60 -9.68 -47.76
CA VAL A 63 1.58 -10.78 -46.79
C VAL A 63 0.67 -10.36 -45.65
N THR A 64 -0.46 -11.04 -45.48
CA THR A 64 -1.44 -10.77 -44.42
C THR A 64 -0.87 -11.21 -43.06
N MET A 65 0.03 -10.41 -42.51
CA MET A 65 0.66 -10.62 -41.22
C MET A 65 -0.38 -10.43 -40.11
N LYS A 66 -0.87 -11.53 -39.54
CA LYS A 66 -1.73 -11.50 -38.34
C LYS A 66 -0.92 -10.96 -37.16
N VAL A 67 -1.08 -9.66 -36.88
CA VAL A 67 -0.52 -9.03 -35.69
C VAL A 67 -1.26 -9.59 -34.47
N LEU A 68 -0.65 -10.57 -33.79
CA LEU A 68 -1.00 -10.85 -32.39
C LEU A 68 -0.57 -9.64 -31.57
N ALA A 69 -1.53 -8.87 -31.07
CA ALA A 69 -1.24 -7.87 -30.06
C ALA A 69 -0.87 -8.59 -28.75
N PRO A 70 0.34 -8.41 -28.20
CA PRO A 70 0.67 -8.96 -26.90
C PRO A 70 -0.16 -8.23 -25.84
N LEU A 71 -0.99 -8.99 -25.12
CA LEU A 71 -1.75 -8.45 -23.99
C LEU A 71 -0.77 -8.22 -22.82
N VAL A 72 -0.18 -7.02 -22.76
CA VAL A 72 0.68 -6.61 -21.65
C VAL A 72 -0.19 -6.43 -20.41
N LEU A 73 -0.33 -7.50 -19.64
CA LEU A 73 -0.84 -7.45 -18.28
C LEU A 73 0.15 -6.63 -17.44
N ALA A 74 -0.19 -5.36 -17.20
CA ALA A 74 0.54 -4.52 -16.28
C ALA A 74 0.39 -5.10 -14.87
N SER A 75 1.44 -5.77 -14.37
CA SER A 75 1.52 -6.22 -12.99
C SER A 75 1.58 -4.99 -12.08
N ALA A 76 0.54 -4.80 -11.27
CA ALA A 76 0.55 -3.79 -10.22
C ALA A 76 1.64 -4.15 -9.19
N ALA A 77 2.76 -3.42 -9.21
CA ALA A 77 3.85 -3.60 -8.26
C ALA A 77 3.38 -3.17 -6.87
N SER A 78 3.30 -4.14 -5.96
CA SER A 78 2.71 -4.00 -4.63
C SER A 78 3.71 -3.45 -3.61
N ALA A 79 4.21 -2.23 -3.85
CA ALA A 79 5.35 -1.68 -3.13
C ALA A 79 5.12 -1.54 -1.60
N HIS A 80 3.96 -1.03 -1.21
CA HIS A 80 3.72 -0.42 0.10
C HIS A 80 2.92 -1.33 1.06
N THR A 81 2.58 -0.88 2.28
CA THR A 81 1.89 -1.73 3.28
C THR A 81 1.07 -0.94 4.32
N ILE A 82 0.15 -1.63 5.00
CA ILE A 82 -0.67 -1.15 6.12
C ILE A 82 -0.85 -2.29 7.14
N PHE A 83 -0.61 -2.03 8.43
CA PHE A 83 -1.10 -2.87 9.52
C PHE A 83 -2.61 -2.61 9.69
N SER A 84 -3.42 -3.50 9.09
CA SER A 84 -4.83 -3.22 8.83
C SER A 84 -5.81 -3.90 9.79
N SER A 85 -5.37 -4.94 10.49
CA SER A 85 -6.16 -5.66 11.51
C SER A 85 -5.26 -6.37 12.52
N LEU A 86 -5.75 -6.58 13.74
CA LEU A 86 -5.04 -7.29 14.81
C LEU A 86 -5.70 -8.64 15.08
N GLU A 87 -4.91 -9.69 15.27
CA GLU A 87 -5.35 -10.99 15.76
C GLU A 87 -5.01 -11.15 17.24
N VAL A 88 -6.00 -11.60 18.03
CA VAL A 88 -5.87 -11.84 19.48
C VAL A 88 -6.49 -13.19 19.80
N GLY A 89 -5.76 -14.06 20.50
CA GLY A 89 -6.25 -15.41 20.83
C GLY A 89 -6.60 -16.27 19.61
N GLY A 90 -5.93 -16.06 18.47
CA GLY A 90 -6.23 -16.72 17.20
C GLY A 90 -7.42 -16.15 16.43
N VAL A 91 -8.06 -15.07 16.92
CA VAL A 91 -9.23 -14.44 16.30
C VAL A 91 -8.86 -13.05 15.77
N ASN A 92 -8.95 -12.86 14.45
CA ASN A 92 -8.82 -11.55 13.82
C ASN A 92 -9.96 -10.63 14.24
N GLN A 93 -9.63 -9.40 14.66
CA GLN A 93 -10.59 -8.46 15.24
C GLN A 93 -11.42 -7.68 14.22
N GLY A 94 -11.10 -7.79 12.92
CA GLY A 94 -11.72 -7.10 11.80
C GLY A 94 -10.84 -5.98 11.22
N LEU A 95 -11.04 -5.68 9.94
CA LEU A 95 -10.38 -4.58 9.22
C LEU A 95 -10.72 -3.23 9.88
N GLY A 96 -9.71 -2.48 10.34
CA GLY A 96 -9.88 -1.20 11.04
C GLY A 96 -10.61 -1.29 12.40
N GLN A 97 -10.86 -2.51 12.91
CA GLN A 97 -11.63 -2.73 14.13
C GLN A 97 -10.70 -2.76 15.35
N GLY A 98 -10.49 -1.58 15.93
CA GLY A 98 -9.51 -1.38 17.00
C GLY A 98 -8.09 -1.16 16.50
N VAL A 99 -7.90 -0.97 15.19
CA VAL A 99 -6.65 -0.47 14.56
C VAL A 99 -6.98 0.80 13.79
N ARG A 100 -6.20 1.86 13.99
CA ARG A 100 -6.36 3.15 13.31
C ARG A 100 -5.63 3.10 11.97
N VAL A 101 -6.39 2.84 10.91
CA VAL A 101 -5.82 2.55 9.57
C VAL A 101 -5.83 3.78 8.66
N PRO A 102 -4.76 4.06 7.89
CA PRO A 102 -4.75 5.07 6.86
C PRO A 102 -5.55 4.64 5.64
N THR A 103 -6.05 5.61 4.86
CA THR A 103 -6.73 5.35 3.58
C THR A 103 -5.73 5.00 2.47
N TYR A 104 -4.48 5.46 2.60
CA TYR A 104 -3.39 5.24 1.66
C TYR A 104 -2.23 4.52 2.36
N ASN A 105 -1.47 3.73 1.61
CA ASN A 105 -0.39 2.89 2.13
C ASN A 105 1.00 3.56 2.08
N GLY A 106 1.09 4.84 1.68
CA GLY A 106 2.35 5.59 1.63
C GLY A 106 3.02 5.73 3.00
N PRO A 107 4.37 5.77 3.05
CA PRO A 107 5.10 5.87 4.31
C PRO A 107 5.03 7.27 4.92
N ILE A 108 5.43 7.36 6.19
CA ILE A 108 6.00 8.58 6.74
C ILE A 108 7.52 8.51 6.55
N GLU A 109 8.16 9.61 6.12
CA GLU A 109 9.62 9.66 5.90
C GLU A 109 10.32 10.68 6.82
N ASP A 110 9.55 11.62 7.40
CA ASP A 110 10.04 12.60 8.38
C ASP A 110 9.83 12.09 9.81
N VAL A 111 10.92 11.73 10.49
CA VAL A 111 10.90 11.25 11.88
C VAL A 111 10.62 12.36 12.92
N THR A 112 10.62 13.62 12.50
CA THR A 112 10.30 14.77 13.36
C THR A 112 8.81 15.12 13.34
N SER A 113 8.05 14.61 12.36
CA SER A 113 6.61 14.81 12.24
C SER A 113 5.82 14.11 13.35
N ALA A 114 4.71 14.73 13.78
CA ALA A 114 3.73 14.08 14.67
C ALA A 114 3.19 12.76 14.09
N SER A 115 3.15 12.62 12.76
CA SER A 115 2.68 11.43 12.05
C SER A 115 3.52 10.18 12.31
N ILE A 116 4.78 10.31 12.77
CA ILE A 116 5.63 9.16 13.09
C ILE A 116 5.10 8.33 14.27
N ALA A 117 4.19 8.88 15.08
CA ALA A 117 3.62 8.18 16.24
C ALA A 117 2.61 7.08 15.83
N CYS A 118 1.61 7.40 15.01
CA CYS A 118 0.47 6.53 14.71
C CYS A 118 -0.06 6.69 13.27
N ASN A 119 0.84 6.96 12.32
CA ASN A 119 0.52 7.52 11.00
C ASN A 119 -0.16 8.91 11.11
N GLY A 120 -0.41 9.56 9.97
CA GLY A 120 -1.01 10.89 9.92
C GLY A 120 -0.62 11.65 8.67
N SER A 121 -0.82 12.97 8.67
CA SER A 121 -0.53 13.84 7.53
C SER A 121 0.85 13.56 6.92
N PRO A 122 0.97 13.36 5.58
CA PRO A 122 -0.06 13.64 4.55
C PRO A 122 -1.16 12.58 4.41
N ASN A 123 -1.06 11.42 5.05
CA ASN A 123 -2.10 10.39 5.03
C ASN A 123 -3.32 10.79 5.90
N THR A 124 -4.51 10.36 5.48
CA THR A 124 -5.73 10.42 6.29
C THR A 124 -5.93 9.11 7.04
N VAL A 125 -5.93 9.18 8.38
CA VAL A 125 -6.10 8.02 9.28
C VAL A 125 -7.52 7.96 9.83
N GLY A 126 -8.16 6.79 9.70
CA GLY A 126 -9.49 6.53 10.23
C GLY A 126 -9.49 6.33 11.75
N SER A 127 -10.45 6.92 12.44
CA SER A 127 -10.73 6.66 13.86
C SER A 127 -11.54 5.38 14.04
N THR A 128 -11.40 4.72 15.19
CA THR A 128 -12.16 3.51 15.55
C THR A 128 -12.49 3.55 17.05
N SER A 129 -13.71 3.18 17.44
CA SER A 129 -14.15 3.21 18.86
C SER A 129 -13.85 1.92 19.61
N LYS A 130 -13.52 0.84 18.91
CA LYS A 130 -13.24 -0.48 19.50
C LYS A 130 -11.92 -0.45 20.27
N VAL A 131 -11.94 -0.90 21.52
CA VAL A 131 -10.74 -1.19 22.32
C VAL A 131 -10.69 -2.70 22.54
N ILE A 132 -9.57 -3.32 22.18
CA ILE A 132 -9.40 -4.78 22.13
C ILE A 132 -8.86 -5.26 23.47
N THR A 133 -9.60 -6.11 24.18
CA THR A 133 -9.12 -6.73 25.42
C THR A 133 -8.06 -7.78 25.11
N VAL A 134 -6.91 -7.71 25.80
CA VAL A 134 -5.77 -8.63 25.64
C VAL A 134 -5.26 -9.06 27.01
N GLN A 135 -4.96 -10.35 27.20
CA GLN A 135 -4.29 -10.83 28.41
C GLN A 135 -2.80 -10.48 28.38
N ALA A 136 -2.30 -9.87 29.45
CA ALA A 136 -0.87 -9.68 29.64
C ALA A 136 -0.12 -11.02 29.62
N GLY A 137 1.10 -11.05 29.09
CA GLY A 137 1.89 -12.26 28.86
C GLY A 137 1.56 -13.01 27.56
N SER A 138 0.38 -12.78 26.96
CA SER A 138 -0.01 -13.41 25.68
C SER A 138 0.56 -12.70 24.44
N ASN A 139 0.53 -13.38 23.29
CA ASN A 139 0.85 -12.78 22.00
C ASN A 139 -0.40 -12.25 21.29
N VAL A 140 -0.24 -11.10 20.65
CA VAL A 140 -1.10 -10.61 19.58
C VAL A 140 -0.36 -10.76 18.24
N THR A 141 -1.05 -10.70 17.12
CA THR A 141 -0.42 -10.68 15.79
C THR A 141 -0.95 -9.51 14.97
N ALA A 142 -0.08 -8.55 14.65
CA ALA A 142 -0.39 -7.49 13.69
C ALA A 142 -0.42 -8.09 12.27
N ILE A 143 -1.48 -7.80 11.52
CA ILE A 143 -1.70 -8.34 10.17
C ILE A 143 -1.46 -7.20 9.15
N TRP A 144 -0.36 -7.34 8.42
CA TRP A 144 0.10 -6.42 7.39
C TRP A 144 -0.46 -6.80 6.02
N ARG A 145 -0.96 -5.82 5.27
CA ARG A 145 -1.48 -5.98 3.90
C ARG A 145 -1.11 -4.79 3.03
N TYR A 146 -0.93 -5.02 1.73
CA TYR A 146 -0.61 -3.98 0.76
C TYR A 146 -1.61 -2.82 0.80
N MET A 147 -2.91 -3.13 0.79
CA MET A 147 -4.01 -2.16 0.85
C MET A 147 -5.16 -2.68 1.72
N LEU A 148 -6.06 -1.78 2.13
CA LEU A 148 -7.27 -2.14 2.89
C LEU A 148 -8.20 -3.09 2.12
N SER A 149 -8.14 -3.08 0.78
CA SER A 149 -8.94 -3.95 -0.11
C SER A 149 -8.26 -5.29 -0.43
N THR A 150 -7.04 -5.53 0.04
CA THR A 150 -6.31 -6.77 -0.24
C THR A 150 -6.96 -7.97 0.48
N THR A 151 -7.30 -9.00 -0.29
CA THR A 151 -7.97 -10.21 0.20
C THR A 151 -7.05 -11.43 0.34
N GLY A 152 -5.87 -11.41 -0.29
CA GLY A 152 -4.89 -12.49 -0.23
C GLY A 152 -3.95 -12.43 0.99
N ASP A 153 -2.99 -13.36 1.00
CA ASP A 153 -1.90 -13.43 1.99
C ASP A 153 -0.55 -13.90 1.41
N SER A 154 -0.39 -13.84 0.09
CA SER A 154 0.89 -14.07 -0.59
C SER A 154 1.88 -12.91 -0.33
N PRO A 155 3.19 -13.05 -0.65
CA PRO A 155 4.16 -11.97 -0.49
C PRO A 155 3.70 -10.63 -1.09
N ALA A 156 3.15 -10.65 -2.31
CA ALA A 156 2.63 -9.46 -2.99
C ALA A 156 1.33 -8.91 -2.37
N ASP A 157 0.64 -9.66 -1.51
CA ASP A 157 -0.49 -9.16 -0.73
C ASP A 157 -0.05 -8.42 0.56
N VAL A 158 1.24 -8.44 0.89
CA VAL A 158 1.79 -7.87 2.14
C VAL A 158 2.56 -6.57 1.89
N MET A 159 3.67 -6.66 1.15
CA MET A 159 4.60 -5.57 0.81
C MET A 159 5.62 -6.09 -0.21
N ASP A 160 6.22 -5.24 -1.03
CA ASP A 160 7.18 -5.68 -2.05
C ASP A 160 8.48 -6.20 -1.43
N SER A 161 9.03 -7.25 -2.03
CA SER A 161 10.26 -7.92 -1.56
C SER A 161 11.51 -7.03 -1.48
N THR A 162 11.53 -5.89 -2.17
CA THR A 162 12.59 -4.88 -2.05
C THR A 162 12.60 -4.16 -0.70
N HIS A 163 11.47 -4.12 0.02
CA HIS A 163 11.28 -3.35 1.25
C HIS A 163 11.91 -4.06 2.48
N LYS A 164 13.21 -4.32 2.40
CA LYS A 164 14.04 -4.91 3.45
C LYS A 164 14.25 -3.92 4.59
N GLY A 165 14.11 -4.39 5.82
CA GLY A 165 14.33 -3.62 7.03
C GLY A 165 13.73 -4.29 8.28
N PRO A 166 13.71 -3.60 9.43
CA PRO A 166 13.18 -4.18 10.67
C PRO A 166 11.65 -4.21 10.73
N THR A 167 11.13 -5.11 11.58
CA THR A 167 9.82 -4.91 12.23
C THR A 167 10.01 -4.54 13.69
N ILE A 168 9.12 -3.70 14.23
CA ILE A 168 9.20 -3.15 15.59
C ILE A 168 7.79 -3.05 16.18
N ALA A 169 7.66 -3.18 17.50
CA ALA A 169 6.43 -2.85 18.20
C ALA A 169 6.68 -2.12 19.52
N TYR A 170 5.82 -1.15 19.83
CA TYR A 170 5.84 -0.34 21.04
C TYR A 170 4.47 -0.30 21.72
N LEU A 171 4.46 -0.18 23.05
CA LEU A 171 3.27 0.16 23.82
C LEU A 171 3.39 1.57 24.41
N LYS A 172 2.27 2.29 24.50
CA LYS A 172 2.10 3.53 25.29
C LYS A 172 0.91 3.37 26.23
N LYS A 173 1.10 3.55 27.54
CA LYS A 173 -0.02 3.60 28.50
C LYS A 173 -0.80 4.90 28.27
N VAL A 174 -2.13 4.79 28.17
CA VAL A 174 -3.02 5.94 27.93
C VAL A 174 -4.28 5.83 28.80
N ASP A 175 -4.96 6.93 29.06
CA ASP A 175 -6.22 6.90 29.82
C ASP A 175 -7.38 6.38 28.96
N ASN A 176 -7.44 6.80 27.69
CA ASN A 176 -8.44 6.35 26.72
C ASN A 176 -7.78 6.05 25.36
N ALA A 177 -7.65 4.77 25.04
CA ALA A 177 -7.05 4.29 23.79
C ALA A 177 -7.92 4.57 22.54
N ALA A 178 -9.21 4.90 22.71
CA ALA A 178 -10.05 5.34 21.58
C ALA A 178 -9.80 6.80 21.17
N THR A 179 -9.13 7.62 22.00
CA THR A 179 -9.01 9.08 21.78
C THR A 179 -7.60 9.66 21.93
N ASP A 180 -6.68 9.02 22.67
CA ASP A 180 -5.30 9.50 22.81
C ASP A 180 -4.59 9.52 21.44
N SER A 181 -3.93 10.61 21.07
CA SER A 181 -3.33 10.78 19.73
C SER A 181 -2.10 9.88 19.49
N GLY A 182 -1.52 9.30 20.54
CA GLY A 182 -0.24 8.59 20.51
C GLY A 182 0.98 9.51 20.57
N VAL A 183 0.88 10.75 20.09
CA VAL A 183 1.99 11.73 20.05
C VAL A 183 2.57 11.99 21.44
N GLY A 184 3.88 12.24 21.50
CA GLY A 184 4.63 12.58 22.71
C GLY A 184 5.24 11.38 23.43
N ASN A 185 5.62 11.60 24.69
CA ASN A 185 6.27 10.59 25.55
C ASN A 185 5.30 9.47 25.97
N GLY A 186 5.86 8.35 26.41
CA GLY A 186 5.14 7.22 27.01
C GLY A 186 5.36 5.89 26.28
N TRP A 187 6.09 5.90 25.16
CA TRP A 187 6.35 4.70 24.36
C TRP A 187 7.49 3.87 24.92
N PHE A 188 7.31 2.56 25.01
CA PHE A 188 8.39 1.60 25.29
C PHE A 188 8.32 0.44 24.29
N LYS A 189 9.50 0.01 23.81
CA LYS A 189 9.64 -1.05 22.79
C LYS A 189 9.39 -2.41 23.43
N ILE A 190 8.55 -3.26 22.83
CA ILE A 190 8.24 -4.61 23.31
C ILE A 190 8.60 -5.73 22.33
N GLN A 191 8.85 -5.39 21.06
CA GLN A 191 9.39 -6.31 20.08
C GLN A 191 10.27 -5.53 19.09
N GLN A 192 11.33 -6.18 18.61
CA GLN A 192 11.97 -5.84 17.36
C GLN A 192 12.46 -7.10 16.68
N ASP A 193 12.57 -7.06 15.37
CA ASP A 193 13.20 -8.07 14.54
C ASP A 193 13.93 -7.35 13.41
N GLY A 194 15.26 -7.32 13.49
CA GLY A 194 16.15 -6.58 12.59
C GLY A 194 16.63 -7.45 11.43
N MET A 195 17.94 -7.45 11.19
CA MET A 195 18.61 -8.39 10.30
C MET A 195 19.22 -9.52 11.13
N ASP A 196 19.03 -10.78 10.72
CA ASP A 196 19.63 -11.94 11.40
C ASP A 196 21.04 -12.27 10.89
N ALA A 197 21.66 -13.30 11.48
CA ALA A 197 23.02 -13.74 11.12
C ALA A 197 23.15 -14.28 9.68
N ASN A 198 22.04 -14.59 8.99
CA ASN A 198 22.01 -15.00 7.59
C ASN A 198 21.72 -13.83 6.63
N GLY A 199 21.58 -12.61 7.15
CA GLY A 199 21.24 -11.43 6.36
C GLY A 199 19.74 -11.30 6.05
N VAL A 200 18.86 -12.08 6.69
CA VAL A 200 17.42 -12.03 6.47
C VAL A 200 16.76 -11.02 7.41
N TRP A 201 15.93 -10.16 6.84
CA TRP A 201 15.30 -9.03 7.53
C TRP A 201 13.93 -9.38 8.13
N GLY A 202 13.54 -8.66 9.17
CA GLY A 202 12.23 -8.82 9.82
C GLY A 202 11.07 -8.60 8.85
N THR A 203 11.17 -7.62 7.94
CA THR A 203 10.14 -7.41 6.91
C THR A 203 10.05 -8.60 5.96
N GLU A 204 11.15 -9.26 5.59
CA GLU A 204 11.13 -10.47 4.76
C GLU A 204 10.43 -11.63 5.47
N ARG A 205 10.59 -11.76 6.80
CA ARG A 205 9.85 -12.74 7.62
C ARG A 205 8.35 -12.44 7.68
N VAL A 206 7.93 -11.17 7.70
CA VAL A 206 6.51 -10.79 7.67
C VAL A 206 5.91 -10.97 6.27
N ILE A 207 6.61 -10.54 5.21
CA ILE A 207 6.19 -10.70 3.79
C ILE A 207 5.95 -12.17 3.46
N ASN A 208 6.93 -13.04 3.74
CA ASN A 208 6.81 -14.47 3.48
C ASN A 208 5.96 -15.20 4.54
N GLY A 209 5.74 -14.58 5.71
CA GLY A 209 4.94 -15.08 6.82
C GLY A 209 3.46 -14.67 6.78
N LYS A 210 2.87 -14.49 5.59
CA LYS A 210 1.44 -14.14 5.40
C LYS A 210 1.03 -12.79 6.02
N GLY A 211 1.98 -11.87 6.16
CA GLY A 211 1.81 -10.56 6.78
C GLY A 211 1.69 -10.62 8.32
N ARG A 212 2.15 -11.69 8.97
CA ARG A 212 1.99 -11.89 10.42
C ARG A 212 3.21 -11.40 11.21
N GLN A 213 3.06 -10.29 11.94
CA GLN A 213 4.03 -9.84 12.94
C GLN A 213 3.52 -10.22 14.34
N SER A 214 4.07 -11.28 14.95
CA SER A 214 3.68 -11.69 16.31
C SER A 214 4.41 -10.87 17.38
N ILE A 215 3.67 -10.39 18.36
CA ILE A 215 4.12 -9.42 19.37
C ILE A 215 3.66 -9.91 20.75
N LYS A 216 4.59 -10.15 21.68
CA LYS A 216 4.27 -10.52 23.07
C LYS A 216 3.91 -9.28 23.88
N ILE A 217 2.74 -9.26 24.50
CA ILE A 217 2.40 -8.26 25.52
C ILE A 217 3.10 -8.66 26.83
N PRO A 218 3.94 -7.81 27.44
CA PRO A 218 4.61 -8.17 28.70
C PRO A 218 3.61 -8.44 29.85
N GLU A 219 3.92 -9.39 30.73
CA GLU A 219 3.05 -9.73 31.89
C GLU A 219 3.26 -8.80 33.10
N CYS A 220 4.41 -8.14 33.15
CA CYS A 220 4.86 -7.32 34.29
C CYS A 220 4.44 -5.85 34.24
N ILE A 221 3.80 -5.39 33.15
CA ILE A 221 3.29 -4.02 33.04
C ILE A 221 1.98 -3.84 33.81
N ALA A 222 1.61 -2.59 34.08
CA ALA A 222 0.32 -2.26 34.69
C ALA A 222 -0.85 -2.66 33.75
N PRO A 223 -2.03 -3.00 34.31
CA PRO A 223 -3.22 -3.23 33.50
C PRO A 223 -3.86 -1.90 33.02
N GLY A 224 -4.87 -2.01 32.16
CA GLY A 224 -5.67 -0.89 31.64
C GLY A 224 -5.39 -0.58 30.18
N GLN A 225 -5.74 0.64 29.74
CA GLN A 225 -5.70 0.99 28.32
C GLN A 225 -4.30 1.37 27.81
N TYR A 226 -3.98 0.91 26.61
CA TYR A 226 -2.72 1.12 25.90
C TYR A 226 -2.95 1.37 24.40
N LEU A 227 -2.04 2.10 23.77
CA LEU A 227 -1.85 2.05 22.32
C LEU A 227 -0.70 1.08 22.00
N LEU A 228 -0.89 0.24 20.98
CA LEU A 228 0.13 -0.62 20.38
C LEU A 228 0.49 -0.07 19.00
N ARG A 229 1.70 0.50 18.87
CA ARG A 229 2.29 0.94 17.60
C ARG A 229 3.11 -0.21 17.03
N ALA A 230 2.61 -0.85 15.99
CA ALA A 230 3.39 -1.83 15.22
C ALA A 230 3.94 -1.14 13.97
N GLU A 231 5.18 -1.45 13.61
CA GLU A 231 5.94 -0.76 12.55
C GLU A 231 6.74 -1.74 11.69
N MET A 232 6.79 -1.45 10.39
CA MET A 232 7.82 -1.92 9.47
C MET A 232 8.56 -0.71 8.91
N ILE A 233 9.90 -0.77 8.85
CA ILE A 233 10.72 0.26 8.22
C ILE A 233 11.35 -0.34 6.98
N ALA A 234 11.15 0.27 5.80
CA ALA A 234 11.82 -0.15 4.57
C ALA A 234 13.05 0.73 4.32
N LEU A 235 14.20 0.09 4.09
CA LEU A 235 15.52 0.74 4.01
C LEU A 235 16.12 0.74 2.60
N HIS A 236 15.36 0.31 1.60
CA HIS A 236 15.84 0.17 0.22
C HIS A 236 16.26 1.51 -0.43
N ALA A 237 15.72 2.63 0.05
CA ALA A 237 16.06 3.99 -0.37
C ALA A 237 16.80 4.80 0.74
N ALA A 238 17.15 4.17 1.87
CA ALA A 238 17.65 4.83 3.07
C ALA A 238 19.12 5.29 3.03
N GLY A 239 19.77 5.28 1.86
CA GLY A 239 21.19 5.66 1.71
C GLY A 239 21.49 7.13 2.00
N ASN A 240 20.46 7.96 2.17
CA ASN A 240 20.50 9.31 2.73
C ASN A 240 19.20 9.53 3.54
N TYR A 241 19.15 10.58 4.37
CA TYR A 241 17.92 11.03 5.03
C TYR A 241 17.44 12.38 4.45
N PRO A 242 16.13 12.55 4.15
CA PRO A 242 15.07 11.53 4.19
C PRO A 242 15.27 10.45 3.11
N GLY A 243 14.70 9.26 3.33
CA GLY A 243 14.83 8.12 2.42
C GLY A 243 14.47 6.76 3.04
N ALA A 244 14.57 6.61 4.37
CA ALA A 244 13.94 5.51 5.08
C ALA A 244 12.42 5.71 5.14
N GLN A 245 11.68 4.63 4.93
CA GLN A 245 10.23 4.66 4.82
C GLN A 245 9.59 3.94 6.00
N PHE A 246 8.84 4.67 6.82
CA PHE A 246 8.27 4.19 8.06
C PHE A 246 6.77 3.94 7.88
N TYR A 247 6.36 2.68 8.04
CA TYR A 247 4.97 2.22 7.97
C TYR A 247 4.53 1.82 9.36
N MET A 248 3.62 2.56 10.00
CA MET A 248 3.16 2.24 11.36
C MET A 248 1.68 2.57 11.57
N GLU A 249 0.95 1.67 12.23
CA GLU A 249 -0.41 1.92 12.67
C GLU A 249 -0.55 1.62 14.17
N CYS A 250 -1.54 2.28 14.80
CA CYS A 250 -1.81 2.14 16.23
C CYS A 250 -3.09 1.35 16.50
N ALA A 251 -2.94 0.23 17.19
CA ALA A 251 -4.05 -0.54 17.76
C ALA A 251 -4.40 -0.08 19.17
N GLN A 252 -5.67 -0.23 19.54
CA GLN A 252 -6.25 0.27 20.79
C GLN A 252 -6.52 -0.92 21.70
N LEU A 253 -5.78 -1.04 22.80
CA LEU A 253 -5.79 -2.21 23.67
C LEU A 253 -6.34 -1.89 25.07
N ASN A 254 -6.99 -2.88 25.68
CA ASN A 254 -7.24 -2.96 27.11
C ASN A 254 -6.49 -4.17 27.66
N VAL A 255 -5.33 -3.95 28.29
CA VAL A 255 -4.49 -5.00 28.85
C VAL A 255 -5.05 -5.42 30.21
N VAL A 256 -5.47 -6.67 30.33
CA VAL A 256 -5.96 -7.27 31.57
C VAL A 256 -4.94 -8.29 32.10
N GLY A 257 -4.94 -8.55 33.41
CA GLY A 257 -4.02 -9.50 34.04
C GLY A 257 -2.57 -9.02 34.22
N GLY A 258 -2.23 -7.80 33.78
CA GLY A 258 -0.91 -7.22 34.00
C GLY A 258 -0.63 -6.99 35.49
N THR A 259 0.54 -7.41 35.98
CA THR A 259 0.87 -7.40 37.42
C THR A 259 1.33 -6.05 37.94
N GLY A 260 1.74 -5.12 37.06
CA GLY A 260 2.34 -3.84 37.46
C GLY A 260 3.71 -3.93 38.14
N ALA A 261 4.34 -5.11 38.17
CA ALA A 261 5.61 -5.35 38.86
C ALA A 261 6.82 -4.59 38.29
N LYS A 262 6.73 -4.09 37.05
CA LYS A 262 7.77 -3.25 36.40
C LYS A 262 7.15 -2.07 35.67
N THR A 263 7.78 -0.90 35.83
CA THR A 263 7.50 0.32 35.04
C THR A 263 8.58 0.48 33.96
N PRO A 264 8.23 0.42 32.66
CA PRO A 264 9.19 0.68 31.58
C PRO A 264 9.70 2.12 31.59
N SER A 265 10.97 2.33 31.25
CA SER A 265 11.46 3.63 30.79
C SER A 265 10.87 3.94 29.41
N THR A 266 10.53 5.19 29.15
CA THR A 266 9.81 5.59 27.93
C THR A 266 10.55 6.60 27.07
N VAL A 267 10.15 6.67 25.80
CA VAL A 267 10.61 7.64 24.80
C VAL A 267 9.41 8.33 24.14
N SER A 268 9.69 9.37 23.33
CA SER A 268 8.67 10.14 22.60
C SER A 268 8.61 9.78 21.13
N PHE A 269 7.41 9.79 20.54
CA PHE A 269 7.25 9.91 19.08
C PHE A 269 6.49 11.21 18.76
N PRO A 270 7.09 12.16 18.02
CA PRO A 270 8.47 12.18 17.52
C PRO A 270 9.53 12.30 18.64
N GLY A 271 10.79 11.99 18.31
CA GLY A 271 11.96 12.19 19.18
C GLY A 271 12.80 10.93 19.50
N ALA A 272 12.22 9.73 19.43
CA ALA A 272 12.94 8.47 19.67
C ALA A 272 13.81 8.01 18.49
N TYR A 273 13.54 8.53 17.29
CA TYR A 273 14.29 8.31 16.05
C TYR A 273 14.90 9.63 15.60
N ALA A 274 16.12 9.57 15.07
CA ALA A 274 16.79 10.67 14.39
C ALA A 274 17.15 10.29 12.95
N GLY A 275 17.11 11.25 12.03
CA GLY A 275 17.57 11.05 10.65
C GLY A 275 19.08 10.73 10.52
N SER A 276 19.82 10.85 11.61
CA SER A 276 21.23 10.45 11.73
C SER A 276 21.44 9.08 12.38
N ASP A 277 20.39 8.37 12.79
CA ASP A 277 20.53 7.05 13.41
C ASP A 277 21.10 6.05 12.39
N PRO A 278 22.04 5.17 12.77
CA PRO A 278 22.63 4.17 11.86
C PRO A 278 21.61 3.12 11.40
N GLY A 279 20.45 3.05 12.05
CA GLY A 279 19.30 2.24 11.61
C GLY A 279 18.36 2.95 10.63
N VAL A 280 18.53 4.26 10.41
CA VAL A 280 17.65 5.14 9.61
C VAL A 280 18.35 5.68 8.37
N ASN A 281 19.62 6.08 8.49
CA ASN A 281 20.44 6.51 7.35
C ASN A 281 21.51 5.46 7.08
N ILE A 282 21.22 4.57 6.12
CA ILE A 282 21.97 3.35 5.85
C ILE A 282 21.79 2.91 4.39
N ASN A 283 22.91 2.67 3.69
CA ASN A 283 22.89 1.97 2.41
C ASN A 283 22.95 0.46 2.67
N ILE A 284 21.83 -0.25 2.46
CA ILE A 284 21.76 -1.70 2.70
C ILE A 284 22.47 -2.56 1.63
N TYR A 285 22.86 -1.96 0.50
CA TYR A 285 23.42 -2.68 -0.66
C TYR A 285 24.94 -2.54 -0.82
N TRP A 286 25.51 -1.38 -0.46
CA TRP A 286 26.93 -1.10 -0.70
C TRP A 286 27.60 -0.25 0.39
N PRO A 287 28.58 -0.82 1.15
CA PRO A 287 28.88 -2.25 1.22
C PRO A 287 27.68 -3.05 1.77
N PRO A 288 27.52 -4.35 1.46
CA PRO A 288 26.47 -5.17 2.05
C PRO A 288 26.53 -5.15 3.57
N VAL A 289 25.38 -4.88 4.21
CA VAL A 289 25.28 -4.79 5.67
C VAL A 289 25.43 -6.17 6.30
N THR A 290 26.27 -6.28 7.34
CA THR A 290 26.52 -7.51 8.10
C THR A 290 26.00 -7.46 9.54
N SER A 291 25.65 -6.27 10.04
CA SER A 291 25.02 -6.04 11.34
C SER A 291 24.14 -4.80 11.25
N TYR A 292 22.95 -4.84 11.83
CA TYR A 292 21.97 -3.75 11.79
C TYR A 292 21.51 -3.36 13.20
N THR A 293 21.59 -2.06 13.51
CA THR A 293 21.08 -1.49 14.77
C THR A 293 19.66 -0.96 14.54
N VAL A 294 18.66 -1.65 15.11
CA VAL A 294 17.26 -1.18 15.08
C VAL A 294 17.15 0.15 15.83
N PRO A 295 16.51 1.20 15.25
CA PRO A 295 16.41 2.51 15.88
C PRO A 295 15.52 2.52 17.13
N GLY A 296 15.64 3.56 17.95
CA GLY A 296 14.91 3.70 19.23
C GLY A 296 15.50 2.89 20.40
N PRO A 297 14.81 2.84 21.55
CA PRO A 297 15.32 2.23 22.78
C PRO A 297 15.49 0.71 22.68
N SER A 298 16.17 0.12 23.67
CA SER A 298 16.21 -1.34 23.85
C SER A 298 14.80 -1.92 24.10
N VAL A 299 14.62 -3.20 23.78
CA VAL A 299 13.37 -3.92 24.09
C VAL A 299 13.20 -4.05 25.60
N PHE A 300 12.04 -3.66 26.12
CA PHE A 300 11.65 -3.86 27.51
C PHE A 300 11.37 -5.34 27.78
N THR A 301 11.90 -5.86 28.90
CA THR A 301 11.61 -7.23 29.34
C THR A 301 11.13 -7.27 30.79
N CYS A 302 10.21 -8.21 31.02
CA CYS A 302 10.06 -8.81 32.33
C CYS A 302 11.32 -9.60 32.70
#